data_AF-A0A9D1Q1E5-F1
#
_entry.id   AF-A0A9D1Q1E5-F1
#
_cell.length_a   1.000
_cell.length_b   1.000
_cell.length_c   1.000
_cell.angle_alpha   90.00
_cell.angle_beta   90.00
_cell.angle_gamma   90.00
#
_symmetry.space_group_name_H-M   'P 1'
#
loop_
_entity.id
_entity.type
_entity.pdbx_description
1 polymer ?
#
loop_
_entity_poly.entity_id
_entity_poly.type
_entity_poly.pdbx_seq_one_letter_code
_entity_poly.pdbx_strand_id
1 'polypeptide(L)'
;MVTMKEISGREKGIRAALIAMTAAVLAIAFVLTFSISDYHIFARAGEYGVVFVLSQWVKKSALLLVPMAVFFGSRKCADIAKWVLPAFVLVSWATYGDYFYASRSADSVTDEVLYLFDDILPLPLEAALFFAENGLLVLICILLFARDGAGASPRSFLYFAPALAACVPLNIFGNFFDINDFPADDPLRFYSFTPWHGVAVLLLAGVTAVCYLWLKGRSPSERERLLAAMAITLLVQYHSKDSVVLGDGYNVYTTIFSCVPLFICNIGVYTVALSVFFKTRTLYSIAFFVHAAGAISVFFYFGRDDISNYGIIFGYSILYFLTTHILLFVLCVMPTSLGMYKFRMRDCITPLIYYCVVIVSAAVLSAVVTSASMGWHTADGEYLPSDELLLPNYAFTQINHLPFEVPDVWKVTVWRYDVNILYVVLLYLFYASMFFAFAGLYHAWLAVRRKLARRSA
;
A
#
# COMPACT_ATOMS: atom_id res chain seq x y z
N MET A 1 0.32 40.56 -30.76
CA MET A 1 1.15 40.90 -29.59
C MET A 1 0.38 40.43 -28.36
N VAL A 2 0.59 39.18 -27.93
CA VAL A 2 -0.10 38.61 -26.76
C VAL A 2 0.46 39.29 -25.52
N THR A 3 -0.39 39.86 -24.69
CA THR A 3 0.05 40.64 -23.54
C THR A 3 0.61 39.70 -22.44
N MET A 4 1.63 40.11 -21.68
CA MET A 4 2.19 39.28 -20.57
C MET A 4 1.11 38.84 -19.56
N LYS A 5 0.02 39.59 -19.45
CA LYS A 5 -1.13 39.27 -18.59
C LYS A 5 -1.94 38.08 -19.13
N GLU A 6 -2.09 37.96 -20.44
CA GLU A 6 -2.73 36.81 -21.11
C GLU A 6 -1.86 35.54 -21.02
N ILE A 7 -0.53 35.68 -21.16
CA ILE A 7 0.42 34.57 -20.98
C ILE A 7 0.33 34.02 -19.55
N SER A 8 0.30 34.91 -18.54
CA SER A 8 0.12 34.53 -17.13
C SER A 8 -1.24 33.89 -16.85
N GLY A 9 -2.31 34.33 -17.52
CA GLY A 9 -3.65 33.75 -17.38
C GLY A 9 -3.75 32.34 -17.96
N ARG A 10 -3.18 32.12 -19.16
CA ARG A 10 -3.17 30.83 -19.84
C ARG A 10 -2.38 29.78 -19.07
N GLU A 11 -1.20 30.12 -18.57
CA GLU A 11 -0.38 29.20 -17.77
C GLU A 11 -1.08 28.79 -16.46
N LYS A 12 -1.76 29.73 -15.80
CA LYS A 12 -2.58 29.43 -14.62
C LYS A 12 -3.74 28.49 -14.94
N GLY A 13 -4.43 28.71 -16.07
CA GLY A 13 -5.52 27.84 -16.53
C GLY A 13 -5.05 26.42 -16.82
N ILE A 14 -3.94 26.26 -17.56
CA ILE A 14 -3.34 24.95 -17.84
C ILE A 14 -2.95 24.22 -16.54
N ARG A 15 -2.33 24.94 -15.60
CA ARG A 15 -1.93 24.36 -14.32
C ARG A 15 -3.13 23.91 -13.49
N ALA A 16 -4.19 24.71 -13.42
CA ALA A 16 -5.41 24.35 -12.70
C ALA A 16 -6.08 23.10 -13.32
N ALA A 17 -6.16 23.04 -14.66
CA ALA A 17 -6.69 21.89 -15.38
C ALA A 17 -5.86 20.62 -15.14
N LEU A 18 -4.52 20.72 -15.19
CA LEU A 18 -3.63 19.60 -14.89
C LEU A 18 -3.85 19.06 -13.47
N ILE A 19 -3.98 19.95 -12.48
CA ILE A 19 -4.23 19.56 -11.09
C ILE A 19 -5.58 18.84 -10.97
N ALA A 20 -6.65 19.43 -11.52
CA ALA A 20 -8.00 18.86 -11.44
C ALA A 20 -8.09 17.50 -12.14
N MET A 21 -7.55 17.38 -13.35
CA MET A 21 -7.55 16.12 -14.10
C MET A 21 -6.67 15.05 -13.43
N THR A 22 -5.51 15.43 -12.88
CA THR A 22 -4.67 14.49 -12.12
C THR A 22 -5.41 13.98 -10.89
N ALA A 23 -6.07 14.86 -10.14
CA ALA A 23 -6.88 14.46 -8.99
C ALA A 23 -8.03 13.52 -9.39
N ALA A 24 -8.70 13.80 -10.51
CA ALA A 24 -9.75 12.95 -11.06
C ALA A 24 -9.23 11.56 -11.46
N VAL A 25 -8.08 11.48 -12.15
CA VAL A 25 -7.44 10.19 -12.48
C VAL A 25 -7.11 9.40 -11.22
N LEU A 26 -6.52 10.03 -10.20
CA LEU A 26 -6.18 9.34 -8.95
C LEU A 26 -7.44 8.84 -8.22
N ALA A 27 -8.53 9.62 -8.22
CA ALA A 27 -9.80 9.22 -7.62
C ALA A 27 -10.45 8.06 -8.37
N ILE A 28 -10.46 8.12 -9.71
CA ILE A 28 -11.00 7.04 -10.56
C ILE A 28 -10.19 5.76 -10.38
N ALA A 29 -8.85 5.85 -10.43
CA ALA A 29 -7.97 4.71 -10.22
C ALA A 29 -8.18 4.07 -8.84
N PHE A 30 -8.39 4.88 -7.80
CA PHE A 30 -8.74 4.38 -6.47
C PHE A 30 -10.06 3.60 -6.48
N VAL A 31 -11.11 4.11 -7.14
CA VAL A 31 -12.39 3.38 -7.24
C VAL A 31 -12.24 2.08 -8.04
N LEU A 32 -11.50 2.11 -9.15
CA LEU A 32 -11.25 0.93 -9.99
C LEU A 32 -10.46 -0.16 -9.26
N THR A 33 -9.67 0.16 -8.21
CA THR A 33 -8.97 -0.87 -7.42
C THR A 33 -9.91 -1.83 -6.68
N PHE A 34 -11.20 -1.48 -6.57
CA PHE A 34 -12.22 -2.33 -5.99
C PHE A 34 -12.93 -3.22 -7.03
N SER A 35 -12.55 -3.18 -8.31
CA SER A 35 -13.15 -4.04 -9.34
C SER A 35 -12.45 -5.39 -9.47
N ILE A 36 -13.22 -6.41 -9.84
CA ILE A 36 -12.71 -7.77 -10.10
C ILE A 36 -11.74 -7.78 -11.29
N SER A 37 -11.97 -6.93 -12.29
CA SER A 37 -11.11 -6.90 -13.47
C SER A 37 -9.73 -6.31 -13.18
N ASP A 38 -9.62 -5.22 -12.40
CA ASP A 38 -8.29 -4.70 -11.99
C ASP A 38 -7.55 -5.70 -11.08
N TYR A 39 -8.28 -6.54 -10.34
CA TYR A 39 -7.72 -7.65 -9.56
C TYR A 39 -7.05 -8.70 -10.45
N HIS A 40 -7.78 -9.28 -11.41
CA HIS A 40 -7.32 -10.48 -12.13
C HIS A 40 -6.33 -10.18 -13.24
N ILE A 41 -6.37 -8.97 -13.81
CA ILE A 41 -5.70 -8.67 -15.07
C ILE A 41 -4.22 -9.06 -15.11
N PHE A 42 -3.50 -8.81 -14.03
CA PHE A 42 -2.07 -9.07 -14.00
C PHE A 42 -1.74 -10.53 -13.68
N ALA A 43 -2.58 -11.24 -12.92
CA ALA A 43 -2.39 -12.65 -12.59
C ALA A 43 -2.87 -13.62 -13.68
N ARG A 44 -3.69 -13.15 -14.63
CA ARG A 44 -4.29 -13.94 -15.71
C ARG A 44 -3.91 -13.39 -17.08
N ALA A 45 -2.61 -13.19 -17.32
CA ALA A 45 -2.14 -12.57 -18.56
C ALA A 45 -2.45 -13.40 -19.82
N GLY A 46 -2.62 -14.72 -19.67
CA GLY A 46 -3.08 -15.61 -20.74
C GLY A 46 -4.54 -15.38 -21.16
N GLU A 47 -5.40 -14.99 -20.21
CA GLU A 47 -6.83 -14.74 -20.45
C GLU A 47 -7.06 -13.37 -21.10
N TYR A 48 -6.47 -12.32 -20.54
CA TYR A 48 -6.69 -10.94 -21.03
C TYR A 48 -5.77 -10.53 -22.19
N GLY A 49 -4.80 -11.37 -22.53
CA GLY A 49 -3.82 -11.09 -23.57
C GLY A 49 -2.66 -10.20 -23.11
N VAL A 50 -1.43 -10.67 -23.35
CA VAL A 50 -0.19 -10.03 -22.89
C VAL A 50 -0.06 -8.56 -23.32
N VAL A 51 -0.52 -8.20 -24.52
CA VAL A 51 -0.45 -6.83 -25.04
C VAL A 51 -1.30 -5.87 -24.19
N PHE A 52 -2.52 -6.29 -23.83
CA PHE A 52 -3.41 -5.50 -23.01
C PHE A 52 -2.87 -5.37 -21.59
N VAL A 53 -2.41 -6.48 -21.00
CA VAL A 53 -1.79 -6.49 -19.65
C VAL A 53 -0.58 -5.57 -19.58
N LEU A 54 0.32 -5.64 -20.57
CA LEU A 54 1.48 -4.75 -20.64
C LEU A 54 1.04 -3.28 -20.74
N SER A 55 -0.02 -2.99 -21.51
CA SER A 55 -0.56 -1.64 -21.60
C SER A 55 -1.11 -1.13 -20.27
N GLN A 56 -1.80 -1.98 -19.49
CA GLN A 56 -2.27 -1.60 -18.16
C GLN A 56 -1.12 -1.42 -17.18
N TRP A 57 -0.06 -2.23 -17.24
CA TRP A 57 1.11 -2.02 -16.38
C TRP A 57 1.79 -0.67 -16.68
N VAL A 58 2.00 -0.34 -17.95
CA VAL A 58 2.57 0.97 -18.33
C VAL A 58 1.64 2.10 -17.89
N LYS A 59 0.32 1.97 -18.06
CA LYS A 59 -0.65 2.93 -17.52
C LYS A 59 -0.57 3.06 -16.00
N LYS A 60 -0.36 1.97 -15.25
CA LYS A 60 -0.23 2.01 -13.79
C LYS A 60 0.94 2.88 -13.34
N SER A 61 2.01 2.95 -14.14
CA SER A 61 3.11 3.90 -13.90
C SER A 61 2.70 5.37 -14.01
N ALA A 62 1.59 5.70 -14.68
CA ALA A 62 1.03 7.05 -14.71
C ALA A 62 0.65 7.55 -13.31
N LEU A 63 0.24 6.66 -12.41
CA LEU A 63 -0.07 6.98 -11.01
C LEU A 63 1.15 7.50 -10.24
N LEU A 64 2.36 7.21 -10.71
CA LEU A 64 3.60 7.82 -10.22
C LEU A 64 4.04 9.01 -11.10
N LEU A 65 4.09 8.81 -12.41
CA LEU A 65 4.66 9.79 -13.34
C LEU A 65 3.86 11.10 -13.36
N VAL A 66 2.53 11.03 -13.42
CA VAL A 66 1.67 12.21 -13.55
C VAL A 66 1.70 13.05 -12.27
N PRO A 67 1.49 12.51 -11.06
CA PRO A 67 1.61 13.31 -9.83
C PRO A 67 2.99 13.93 -9.66
N MET A 68 4.06 13.19 -9.99
CA MET A 68 5.42 13.73 -9.95
C MET A 68 5.64 14.86 -10.97
N ALA A 69 5.02 14.78 -12.15
CA ALA A 69 5.09 15.81 -13.18
C ALA A 69 4.24 17.06 -12.84
N VAL A 70 3.08 16.88 -12.20
CA VAL A 70 2.09 17.93 -11.97
C VAL A 70 2.28 18.61 -10.61
N PHE A 71 2.38 17.85 -9.53
CA PHE A 71 2.50 18.38 -8.17
C PHE A 71 3.95 18.67 -7.77
N PHE A 72 4.90 17.85 -8.25
CA PHE A 72 6.31 17.95 -7.87
C PHE A 72 7.22 18.53 -8.98
N GLY A 73 6.63 18.96 -10.10
CA GLY A 73 7.33 19.64 -11.19
C GLY A 73 8.46 18.82 -11.82
N SER A 74 8.39 17.49 -11.77
CA SER A 74 9.41 16.61 -12.33
C SER A 74 9.35 16.63 -13.86
N ARG A 75 10.29 17.35 -14.49
CA ARG A 75 10.39 17.41 -15.95
C ARG A 75 10.63 16.03 -16.57
N LYS A 76 11.41 15.18 -15.89
CA LYS A 76 11.69 13.81 -16.34
C LYS A 76 10.41 12.98 -16.44
N CYS A 77 9.55 13.06 -15.42
CA CYS A 77 8.27 12.37 -15.42
C CYS A 77 7.31 12.95 -16.46
N ALA A 78 7.30 14.28 -16.65
CA ALA A 78 6.49 14.94 -17.66
C ALA A 78 6.89 14.52 -19.08
N ASP A 79 8.19 14.44 -19.38
CA ASP A 79 8.70 13.99 -20.68
C ASP A 79 8.29 12.54 -20.98
N ILE A 80 8.42 11.64 -20.01
CA ILE A 80 7.96 10.24 -20.15
C ILE A 80 6.44 10.20 -20.36
N ALA A 81 5.67 10.91 -19.51
CA ALA A 81 4.21 10.90 -19.58
C ALA A 81 3.72 11.34 -20.97
N LYS A 82 4.23 12.46 -21.50
CA LYS A 82 3.88 12.99 -22.82
C LYS A 82 4.11 12.00 -23.97
N TRP A 83 5.25 11.30 -23.96
CA TRP A 83 5.71 10.54 -25.11
C TRP A 83 5.41 9.04 -25.05
N VAL A 84 5.21 8.49 -23.84
CA VAL A 84 4.99 7.05 -23.66
C VAL A 84 3.53 6.73 -23.40
N LEU A 85 2.88 7.43 -22.47
CA LEU A 85 1.53 7.05 -22.01
C LEU A 85 0.47 7.08 -23.12
N PRO A 86 0.42 8.07 -24.04
CA PRO A 86 -0.64 8.10 -25.07
C PRO A 86 -0.69 6.84 -25.92
N ALA A 87 0.47 6.29 -26.30
CA ALA A 87 0.52 5.08 -27.10
C ALA A 87 -0.09 3.88 -26.35
N PHE A 88 0.24 3.70 -25.08
CA PHE A 88 -0.29 2.60 -24.27
C PHE A 88 -1.76 2.79 -23.88
N VAL A 89 -2.25 4.03 -23.75
CA VAL A 89 -3.68 4.30 -23.61
C VAL A 89 -4.45 3.90 -24.88
N LEU A 90 -3.92 4.21 -26.07
CA LEU A 90 -4.56 3.80 -27.33
C LEU A 90 -4.56 2.27 -27.49
N VAL A 91 -3.45 1.60 -27.14
CA VAL A 91 -3.40 0.13 -27.12
C VAL A 91 -4.42 -0.43 -26.15
N SER A 92 -4.52 0.14 -24.94
CA SER A 92 -5.51 -0.25 -23.94
C SER A 92 -6.95 -0.15 -24.47
N TRP A 93 -7.30 0.90 -25.22
CA TRP A 93 -8.63 1.02 -25.83
C TRP A 93 -8.86 0.05 -26.99
N ALA A 94 -7.80 -0.32 -27.72
CA ALA A 94 -7.92 -1.23 -28.84
C ALA A 94 -7.95 -2.71 -28.42
N THR A 95 -7.51 -3.03 -27.20
CA THR A 95 -7.22 -4.42 -26.78
C THR A 95 -7.90 -4.84 -25.48
N TYR A 96 -8.86 -4.07 -24.95
CA TYR A 96 -9.53 -4.41 -23.68
C TYR A 96 -10.30 -5.72 -23.70
N GLY A 97 -10.80 -6.18 -24.86
CA GLY A 97 -11.42 -7.49 -25.03
C GLY A 97 -12.46 -7.81 -23.95
N ASP A 98 -12.29 -8.96 -23.30
CA ASP A 98 -13.19 -9.45 -22.25
C ASP A 98 -12.84 -8.96 -20.84
N TYR A 99 -11.98 -7.94 -20.72
CA TYR A 99 -11.51 -7.40 -19.43
C TYR A 99 -12.65 -7.18 -18.42
N PHE A 100 -13.75 -6.60 -18.86
CA PHE A 100 -14.88 -6.28 -17.98
C PHE A 100 -15.76 -7.49 -17.62
N TYR A 101 -15.62 -8.62 -18.30
CA TYR A 101 -16.45 -9.82 -18.07
C TYR A 101 -15.76 -10.85 -17.17
N ALA A 102 -14.79 -10.40 -16.37
CA ALA A 102 -14.09 -11.23 -15.39
C ALA A 102 -15.09 -11.76 -14.34
N SER A 103 -15.45 -13.04 -14.42
CA SER A 103 -16.27 -13.70 -13.40
C SER A 103 -15.44 -14.66 -12.55
N ARG A 104 -15.71 -14.72 -11.25
CA ARG A 104 -15.25 -15.82 -10.38
C ARG A 104 -16.29 -16.95 -10.40
N SER A 105 -15.84 -18.20 -10.46
CA SER A 105 -16.69 -19.35 -10.11
C SER A 105 -16.77 -19.42 -8.58
N ALA A 106 -17.99 -19.45 -8.03
CA ALA A 106 -18.20 -19.77 -6.63
C ALA A 106 -18.15 -21.29 -6.48
N ASP A 107 -17.13 -21.79 -5.79
CA ASP A 107 -16.94 -23.22 -5.56
C ASP A 107 -17.41 -23.62 -4.14
N SER A 108 -17.79 -22.64 -3.31
CA SER A 108 -18.32 -22.81 -1.95
C SER A 108 -19.38 -21.77 -1.58
N VAL A 109 -20.17 -22.06 -0.52
CA VAL A 109 -21.14 -21.11 0.09
C VAL A 109 -20.45 -19.83 0.54
N THR A 110 -19.24 -19.96 1.08
CA THR A 110 -18.43 -18.84 1.49
C THR A 110 -18.01 -18.01 0.30
N ASP A 111 -17.54 -18.61 -0.79
CA ASP A 111 -17.26 -17.87 -2.02
C ASP A 111 -18.49 -17.12 -2.53
N GLU A 112 -19.67 -17.74 -2.53
CA GLU A 112 -20.91 -17.13 -3.01
C GLU A 112 -21.36 -15.92 -2.14
N VAL A 113 -21.36 -16.08 -0.81
CA VAL A 113 -21.68 -14.99 0.13
C VAL A 113 -20.68 -13.84 0.03
N LEU A 114 -19.43 -14.15 -0.29
CA LEU A 114 -18.36 -13.16 -0.37
C LEU A 114 -18.36 -12.43 -1.72
N TYR A 115 -18.67 -13.13 -2.81
CA TYR A 115 -18.82 -12.54 -4.14
C TYR A 115 -20.05 -11.65 -4.27
N LEU A 116 -21.06 -11.81 -3.41
CA LEU A 116 -22.19 -10.87 -3.26
C LEU A 116 -21.74 -9.43 -2.96
N PHE A 117 -20.56 -9.25 -2.35
CA PHE A 117 -19.95 -7.93 -2.12
C PHE A 117 -18.99 -7.49 -3.23
N ASP A 118 -18.70 -8.34 -4.22
CA ASP A 118 -17.82 -8.02 -5.34
C ASP A 118 -18.56 -7.32 -6.50
N ASP A 119 -19.89 -7.41 -6.53
CA ASP A 119 -20.77 -6.71 -7.48
C ASP A 119 -21.02 -5.23 -7.13
N ILE A 120 -20.24 -4.65 -6.20
CA ILE A 120 -20.40 -3.25 -5.74
C ILE A 120 -20.19 -2.23 -6.86
N LEU A 121 -19.37 -2.57 -7.87
CA LEU A 121 -19.18 -1.72 -9.04
C LEU A 121 -19.91 -2.33 -10.25
N PRO A 122 -21.10 -1.83 -10.62
CA PRO A 122 -21.81 -2.34 -11.78
C PRO A 122 -20.95 -2.22 -13.04
N LEU A 123 -21.00 -3.25 -13.88
CA LEU A 123 -20.26 -3.34 -15.14
C LEU A 123 -20.28 -2.04 -15.98
N PRO A 124 -21.42 -1.34 -16.18
CA PRO A 124 -21.43 -0.09 -16.94
C PRO A 124 -20.63 1.03 -16.28
N LEU A 125 -20.61 1.08 -14.94
CA LEU A 125 -19.86 2.07 -14.18
C LEU A 125 -18.36 1.76 -14.24
N GLU A 126 -17.97 0.50 -14.11
CA GLU A 126 -16.57 0.08 -14.29
C GLU A 126 -16.04 0.47 -15.67
N ALA A 127 -16.78 0.11 -16.72
CA ALA A 127 -16.43 0.48 -18.09
C ALA A 127 -16.33 2.00 -18.25
N ALA A 128 -17.33 2.76 -17.77
CA ALA A 128 -17.32 4.22 -17.84
C ALA A 128 -16.10 4.83 -17.13
N LEU A 129 -15.74 4.33 -15.94
CA LEU A 129 -14.59 4.77 -15.18
C LEU A 129 -13.27 4.46 -15.90
N PHE A 130 -13.12 3.25 -16.46
CA PHE A 130 -11.96 2.87 -17.26
C PHE A 130 -11.77 3.78 -18.49
N PHE A 131 -12.84 4.03 -19.26
CA PHE A 131 -12.76 4.92 -20.43
C PHE A 131 -12.51 6.37 -20.02
N ALA A 132 -13.10 6.83 -18.92
CA ALA A 132 -12.88 8.17 -18.38
C ALA A 132 -11.42 8.36 -17.91
N GLU A 133 -10.85 7.39 -17.20
CA GLU A 133 -9.44 7.41 -16.77
C GLU A 133 -8.51 7.56 -17.97
N ASN A 134 -8.69 6.72 -18.99
CA ASN A 134 -7.92 6.75 -20.22
C ASN A 134 -8.03 8.10 -20.95
N GLY A 135 -9.26 8.63 -21.09
CA GLY A 135 -9.49 9.93 -21.70
C GLY A 135 -8.80 11.06 -20.94
N LEU A 136 -8.88 11.06 -19.61
CA LEU A 136 -8.21 12.03 -18.76
C LEU A 136 -6.69 11.93 -18.86
N LEU A 137 -6.11 10.73 -18.93
CA LEU A 137 -4.67 10.54 -19.13
C LEU A 137 -4.18 11.16 -20.45
N VAL A 138 -4.94 10.98 -21.54
CA VAL A 138 -4.63 11.61 -22.84
C VAL A 138 -4.70 13.14 -22.72
N LEU A 139 -5.76 13.67 -22.11
CA LEU A 139 -5.92 15.12 -21.89
C LEU A 139 -4.79 15.70 -21.04
N ILE A 140 -4.37 14.99 -19.98
CA ILE A 140 -3.22 15.37 -19.16
C ILE A 140 -1.95 15.42 -20.01
N CYS A 141 -1.70 14.42 -20.86
CA CYS A 141 -0.54 14.42 -21.75
C CYS A 141 -0.55 15.61 -22.71
N ILE A 142 -1.71 15.94 -23.30
CA ILE A 142 -1.89 17.12 -24.16
C ILE A 142 -1.60 18.41 -23.37
N LEU A 143 -2.12 18.55 -22.16
CA LEU A 143 -1.88 19.71 -21.32
C LEU A 143 -0.42 19.80 -20.86
N LEU A 144 0.25 18.68 -20.64
CA LEU A 144 1.70 18.65 -20.41
C LEU A 144 2.45 19.14 -21.65
N PHE A 145 2.09 18.73 -22.87
CA PHE A 145 2.65 19.32 -24.09
C PHE A 145 2.41 20.83 -24.18
N ALA A 146 1.22 21.31 -23.81
CA ALA A 146 0.89 22.73 -23.81
C ALA A 146 1.67 23.53 -22.76
N ARG A 147 1.95 22.95 -21.58
CA ARG A 147 2.75 23.56 -20.51
C ARG A 147 4.24 23.56 -20.81
N ASP A 148 4.73 22.43 -21.31
CA ASP A 148 6.15 22.09 -21.31
C ASP A 148 6.80 22.16 -22.71
N GLY A 149 5.99 22.22 -23.77
CA GLY A 149 6.42 22.06 -25.14
C GLY A 149 6.74 20.61 -25.53
N ALA A 150 6.99 20.40 -26.82
CA ALA A 150 7.34 19.08 -27.37
C ALA A 150 8.75 18.59 -27.01
N GLY A 151 9.65 19.50 -26.65
CA GLY A 151 11.02 19.14 -26.28
C GLY A 151 11.07 18.18 -25.09
N ALA A 152 11.84 17.11 -25.23
CA ALA A 152 12.11 16.12 -24.19
C ALA A 152 13.62 15.85 -24.10
N SER A 153 14.13 15.66 -22.90
CA SER A 153 15.52 15.24 -22.72
C SER A 153 15.63 13.72 -22.91
N PRO A 154 16.57 13.19 -23.73
CA PRO A 154 16.82 11.76 -23.82
C PRO A 154 17.12 11.11 -22.45
N ARG A 155 17.74 11.87 -21.54
CA ARG A 155 18.04 11.41 -20.17
C ARG A 155 16.80 11.22 -19.31
N SER A 156 15.67 11.84 -19.66
CA SER A 156 14.39 11.64 -18.95
C SER A 156 13.96 10.18 -19.05
N PHE A 157 14.16 9.53 -20.21
CA PHE A 157 13.70 8.17 -20.47
C PHE A 157 14.48 7.09 -19.71
N LEU A 158 15.68 7.41 -19.18
CA LEU A 158 16.40 6.53 -18.25
C LEU A 158 15.62 6.28 -16.94
N TYR A 159 14.64 7.14 -16.62
CA TYR A 159 13.81 7.02 -15.44
C TYR A 159 12.51 6.23 -15.69
N PHE A 160 12.25 5.82 -16.94
CA PHE A 160 11.04 5.07 -17.27
C PHE A 160 11.08 3.65 -16.69
N ALA A 161 12.17 2.90 -16.89
CA ALA A 161 12.31 1.56 -16.33
C ALA A 161 12.22 1.55 -14.78
N PRO A 162 12.90 2.45 -14.04
CA PRO A 162 12.69 2.58 -12.60
C PRO A 162 11.23 2.91 -12.20
N ALA A 163 10.54 3.76 -12.97
CA ALA A 163 9.14 4.09 -12.69
C ALA A 163 8.20 2.90 -12.92
N LEU A 164 8.42 2.11 -13.97
CA LEU A 164 7.70 0.86 -14.22
C LEU A 164 7.95 -0.17 -13.11
N ALA A 165 9.21 -0.35 -12.71
CA ALA A 165 9.57 -1.26 -11.62
C ALA A 165 8.95 -0.83 -10.29
N ALA A 166 8.91 0.47 -10.00
CA ALA A 166 8.25 0.99 -8.81
C ALA A 166 6.72 0.75 -8.82
N CYS A 167 6.11 0.64 -10.00
CA CYS A 167 4.67 0.43 -10.16
C CYS A 167 4.35 -0.98 -10.69
N VAL A 168 5.25 -1.95 -10.47
CA VAL A 168 5.00 -3.34 -10.87
C VAL A 168 3.82 -3.90 -10.09
N PRO A 169 2.79 -4.43 -10.75
CA PRO A 169 1.71 -5.13 -10.08
C PRO A 169 2.23 -6.49 -9.63
N LEU A 170 2.45 -6.68 -8.34
CA LEU A 170 3.15 -7.86 -7.81
C LEU A 170 2.36 -9.16 -8.01
N ASN A 171 1.04 -9.10 -8.21
CA ASN A 171 0.22 -10.24 -8.59
C ASN A 171 0.53 -10.78 -10.00
N ILE A 172 1.32 -10.07 -10.83
CA ILE A 172 1.86 -10.63 -12.07
C ILE A 172 2.71 -11.89 -11.81
N PHE A 173 3.30 -12.02 -10.63
CA PHE A 173 4.06 -13.20 -10.23
C PHE A 173 3.18 -14.45 -10.03
N GLY A 174 1.85 -14.28 -9.91
CA GLY A 174 0.90 -15.38 -9.90
C GLY A 174 0.90 -16.21 -11.19
N ASN A 175 1.33 -15.64 -12.33
CA ASN A 175 1.48 -16.41 -13.57
C ASN A 175 2.68 -17.39 -13.55
N PHE A 176 3.58 -17.28 -12.56
CA PHE A 176 4.83 -18.05 -12.50
C PHE A 176 4.96 -18.92 -11.25
N PHE A 177 4.26 -18.58 -10.17
CA PHE A 177 4.39 -19.26 -8.88
C PHE A 177 2.99 -19.57 -8.30
N ASP A 178 2.48 -20.76 -8.59
CA ASP A 178 1.32 -21.33 -7.90
C ASP A 178 1.80 -22.16 -6.70
N ILE A 179 1.22 -21.92 -5.52
CA ILE A 179 1.60 -22.63 -4.28
C ILE A 179 1.29 -24.14 -4.38
N ASN A 180 0.28 -24.52 -5.18
CA ASN A 180 -0.15 -25.90 -5.35
C ASN A 180 0.89 -26.74 -6.11
N ASP A 181 1.79 -26.10 -6.84
CA ASP A 181 2.89 -26.76 -7.56
C ASP A 181 4.06 -27.15 -6.62
N PHE A 182 4.07 -26.69 -5.37
CA PHE A 182 5.17 -26.92 -4.43
C PHE A 182 4.69 -27.77 -3.24
N PRO A 183 5.41 -28.86 -2.86
CA PRO A 183 5.06 -29.65 -1.68
C PRO A 183 5.28 -28.85 -0.38
N ALA A 184 4.64 -29.27 0.71
CA ALA A 184 4.66 -28.55 1.99
C ALA A 184 6.07 -28.38 2.59
N ASP A 185 6.99 -29.29 2.32
CA ASP A 185 8.37 -29.24 2.79
C ASP A 185 9.34 -28.55 1.83
N ASP A 186 8.84 -27.95 0.74
CA ASP A 186 9.67 -27.27 -0.25
C ASP A 186 10.45 -26.09 0.35
N PRO A 187 11.76 -25.96 0.09
CA PRO A 187 12.58 -24.87 0.63
C PRO A 187 12.14 -23.48 0.18
N LEU A 188 11.33 -23.34 -0.88
CA LEU A 188 10.78 -22.07 -1.35
C LEU A 188 9.50 -21.65 -0.61
N ARG A 189 8.90 -22.56 0.18
CA ARG A 189 7.78 -22.21 1.05
C ARG A 189 8.26 -21.31 2.19
N PHE A 190 7.49 -20.26 2.44
CA PHE A 190 7.79 -19.31 3.49
C PHE A 190 7.14 -19.74 4.81
N TYR A 191 7.96 -20.03 5.81
CA TYR A 191 7.52 -20.27 7.19
C TYR A 191 8.19 -19.28 8.14
N SER A 192 7.58 -19.10 9.31
CA SER A 192 8.16 -18.28 10.38
C SER A 192 9.52 -18.85 10.81
N PHE A 193 10.46 -17.95 11.12
CA PHE A 193 11.82 -18.28 11.57
C PHE A 193 12.67 -19.15 10.63
N THR A 194 12.33 -19.20 9.33
CA THR A 194 13.17 -19.82 8.28
C THR A 194 14.35 -18.92 7.87
N PRO A 195 15.33 -19.43 7.10
CA PRO A 195 16.36 -18.59 6.50
C PRO A 195 15.80 -17.42 5.69
N TRP A 196 14.65 -17.60 5.03
CA TRP A 196 13.96 -16.52 4.29
C TRP A 196 13.50 -15.39 5.19
N HIS A 197 13.05 -15.69 6.40
CA HIS A 197 12.75 -14.68 7.40
C HIS A 197 14.01 -13.88 7.77
N GLY A 198 15.15 -14.56 7.96
CA GLY A 198 16.44 -13.89 8.14
C GLY A 198 16.82 -12.98 6.97
N VAL A 199 16.61 -13.46 5.73
CA VAL A 199 16.82 -12.66 4.50
C VAL A 199 15.89 -11.45 4.47
N ALA A 200 14.62 -11.59 4.86
CA ALA A 200 13.65 -10.50 4.91
C ALA A 200 14.10 -9.38 5.87
N VAL A 201 14.59 -9.74 7.06
CA VAL A 201 15.14 -8.78 8.04
C VAL A 201 16.41 -8.10 7.50
N LEU A 202 17.31 -8.86 6.86
CA LEU A 202 18.51 -8.29 6.22
C LEU A 202 18.16 -7.34 5.08
N LEU A 203 17.14 -7.68 4.28
CA LEU A 203 16.65 -6.84 3.19
C LEU A 203 16.09 -5.52 3.73
N LEU A 204 15.28 -5.55 4.79
CA LEU A 204 14.77 -4.34 5.45
C LEU A 204 15.92 -3.42 5.89
N ALA A 205 16.92 -3.98 6.59
CA ALA A 205 18.08 -3.21 7.06
C ALA A 205 18.91 -2.66 5.89
N GLY A 206 19.18 -3.50 4.88
CA GLY A 206 19.96 -3.15 3.69
C GLY A 206 19.31 -2.04 2.87
N VAL A 207 18.02 -2.17 2.53
CA VAL A 207 17.27 -1.16 1.79
C VAL A 207 17.21 0.15 2.58
N THR A 208 16.95 0.08 3.89
CA THR A 208 16.94 1.28 4.75
C THR A 208 18.30 2.00 4.74
N ALA A 209 19.41 1.26 4.82
CA ALA A 209 20.75 1.82 4.77
C ALA A 209 21.06 2.44 3.40
N VAL A 210 20.74 1.75 2.30
CA VAL A 210 20.93 2.25 0.93
C VAL A 210 20.11 3.53 0.70
N CYS A 211 18.83 3.54 1.09
CA CYS A 211 17.98 4.74 1.01
C CYS A 211 18.57 5.91 1.80
N TYR A 212 19.04 5.67 3.04
CA TYR A 212 19.67 6.71 3.85
C TYR A 212 20.92 7.28 3.16
N LEU A 213 21.84 6.41 2.71
CA LEU A 213 23.08 6.84 2.04
C LEU A 213 22.79 7.60 0.75
N TRP A 214 21.84 7.11 -0.04
CA TRP A 214 21.43 7.74 -1.29
C TRP A 214 20.81 9.11 -1.07
N LEU A 215 19.93 9.26 -0.07
CA LEU A 215 19.23 10.50 0.22
C LEU A 215 20.10 11.52 0.97
N LYS A 216 21.03 11.07 1.83
CA LYS A 216 21.90 11.96 2.63
C LYS A 216 22.71 12.93 1.76
N GLY A 217 23.13 12.50 0.57
CA GLY A 217 23.91 13.33 -0.36
C GLY A 217 23.09 14.30 -1.23
N ARG A 218 21.75 14.23 -1.19
CA ARG A 218 20.88 15.02 -2.06
C ARG A 218 20.52 16.37 -1.48
N SER A 219 20.10 17.31 -2.32
CA SER A 219 19.55 18.60 -1.85
C SER A 219 18.21 18.39 -1.13
N PRO A 220 17.78 19.29 -0.23
CA PRO A 220 16.51 19.15 0.49
C PRO A 220 15.31 18.95 -0.44
N SER A 221 15.22 19.72 -1.53
CA SER A 221 14.11 19.62 -2.50
C SER A 221 14.14 18.32 -3.31
N GLU A 222 15.33 17.75 -3.56
CA GLU A 222 15.44 16.45 -4.22
C GLU A 222 15.06 15.32 -3.26
N ARG A 223 15.47 15.37 -1.98
CA ARG A 223 15.05 14.40 -0.97
C ARG A 223 13.54 14.35 -0.83
N GLU A 224 12.90 15.51 -0.74
CA GLU A 224 11.45 15.59 -0.61
C GLU A 224 10.73 14.97 -1.81
N ARG A 225 11.20 15.24 -3.03
CA ARG A 225 10.63 14.63 -4.25
C ARG A 225 10.83 13.12 -4.29
N LEU A 226 11.97 12.61 -3.85
CA LEU A 226 12.24 11.18 -3.79
C LEU A 226 11.41 10.48 -2.70
N LEU A 227 11.25 11.09 -1.53
CA LEU A 227 10.36 10.60 -0.48
C LEU A 227 8.90 10.59 -0.96
N ALA A 228 8.47 11.63 -1.67
CA ALA A 228 7.13 11.68 -2.27
C ALA A 228 6.93 10.58 -3.32
N ALA A 229 7.93 10.35 -4.19
CA ALA A 229 7.88 9.27 -5.16
C ALA A 229 7.75 7.90 -4.47
N MET A 230 8.55 7.65 -3.43
CA MET A 230 8.44 6.41 -2.63
C MET A 230 7.11 6.27 -1.91
N ALA A 231 6.52 7.37 -1.42
CA ALA A 231 5.19 7.36 -0.80
C ALA A 231 4.07 7.06 -1.81
N ILE A 232 4.16 7.63 -3.02
CA ILE A 232 3.24 7.31 -4.12
C ILE A 232 3.42 5.85 -4.52
N THR A 233 4.66 5.37 -4.64
CA THR A 233 4.95 3.95 -4.88
C THR A 233 4.34 3.06 -3.82
N LEU A 234 4.48 3.38 -2.53
CA LEU A 234 3.85 2.62 -1.46
C LEU A 234 2.32 2.57 -1.61
N LEU A 235 1.68 3.70 -1.93
CA LEU A 235 0.23 3.75 -2.16
C LEU A 235 -0.19 2.92 -3.37
N VAL A 236 0.54 3.03 -4.50
CA VAL A 236 0.29 2.23 -5.70
C VAL A 236 0.44 0.76 -5.39
N GLN A 237 1.53 0.36 -4.72
CA GLN A 237 1.76 -1.03 -4.34
C GLN A 237 0.66 -1.52 -3.39
N TYR A 238 0.34 -0.75 -2.35
CA TYR A 238 -0.71 -1.10 -1.38
C TYR A 238 -2.07 -1.35 -2.05
N HIS A 239 -2.45 -0.48 -2.99
CA HIS A 239 -3.67 -0.61 -3.79
C HIS A 239 -3.55 -1.56 -4.99
N SER A 240 -2.35 -2.09 -5.25
CA SER A 240 -2.08 -3.16 -6.22
C SER A 240 -1.96 -4.54 -5.56
N LYS A 241 -2.13 -4.64 -4.24
CA LYS A 241 -2.50 -5.92 -3.62
C LYS A 241 -3.69 -6.45 -4.38
N ASP A 242 -3.80 -7.77 -4.51
CA ASP A 242 -5.00 -8.61 -4.67
C ASP A 242 -6.32 -7.99 -4.09
N SER A 243 -6.68 -6.85 -4.66
CA SER A 243 -7.67 -5.82 -4.37
C SER A 243 -8.08 -5.52 -2.93
N VAL A 244 -7.31 -5.80 -1.88
CA VAL A 244 -7.75 -5.50 -0.48
C VAL A 244 -9.00 -6.32 -0.03
N VAL A 245 -9.68 -7.03 -0.94
CA VAL A 245 -10.96 -7.73 -0.73
C VAL A 245 -10.82 -9.25 -0.89
N LEU A 246 -10.01 -9.76 -1.84
CA LEU A 246 -10.19 -11.13 -2.34
C LEU A 246 -8.88 -11.90 -2.60
N GLY A 247 -8.41 -12.73 -1.69
CA GLY A 247 -7.41 -13.75 -2.07
C GLY A 247 -6.67 -14.45 -0.93
N ASP A 248 -6.06 -15.59 -1.29
CA ASP A 248 -5.25 -16.45 -0.45
C ASP A 248 -3.86 -15.83 -0.16
N GLY A 249 -3.75 -15.14 0.97
CA GLY A 249 -2.47 -14.61 1.45
C GLY A 249 -2.33 -14.66 2.96
N TYR A 250 -1.13 -14.30 3.46
CA TYR A 250 -0.76 -14.18 4.90
C TYR A 250 -1.85 -13.52 5.77
N ASN A 251 -2.60 -12.64 5.14
CA ASN A 251 -3.80 -12.05 5.68
C ASN A 251 -4.97 -12.63 4.89
N VAL A 252 -5.53 -13.76 5.32
CA VAL A 252 -6.69 -14.38 4.69
C VAL A 252 -7.84 -13.38 4.86
N TYR A 253 -8.10 -12.65 3.78
CA TYR A 253 -9.05 -11.56 3.68
C TYR A 253 -9.89 -11.90 2.47
N THR A 254 -11.05 -12.47 2.73
CA THR A 254 -11.95 -12.95 1.70
C THR A 254 -13.11 -11.98 1.49
N THR A 255 -13.09 -10.80 2.14
CA THR A 255 -14.24 -9.87 2.20
C THR A 255 -13.85 -8.41 2.00
N ILE A 256 -14.79 -7.57 1.55
CA ILE A 256 -14.58 -6.11 1.43
C ILE A 256 -14.37 -5.41 2.77
N PHE A 257 -14.86 -5.98 3.87
CA PHE A 257 -14.57 -5.45 5.20
C PHE A 257 -13.11 -5.64 5.60
N SER A 258 -12.41 -6.56 4.93
CA SER A 258 -10.96 -6.68 5.00
C SER A 258 -10.22 -5.48 4.38
N CYS A 259 -10.93 -4.63 3.61
CA CYS A 259 -10.44 -3.34 3.13
C CYS A 259 -10.44 -2.25 4.17
N VAL A 260 -11.22 -2.41 5.24
CA VAL A 260 -11.08 -1.51 6.37
C VAL A 260 -9.65 -1.70 6.87
N PRO A 261 -8.82 -0.65 6.91
CA PRO A 261 -7.44 -0.76 7.34
C PRO A 261 -7.45 -0.97 8.86
N LEU A 262 -7.82 -2.17 9.31
CA LEU A 262 -7.95 -2.49 10.72
C LEU A 262 -6.56 -2.70 11.32
N PHE A 263 -5.58 -3.09 10.49
CA PHE A 263 -4.19 -3.22 10.87
C PHE A 263 -3.48 -1.89 10.92
N ILE A 264 -2.57 -1.75 11.89
CA ILE A 264 -1.76 -0.55 11.97
C ILE A 264 -0.97 -0.32 10.69
N CYS A 265 -0.45 -1.37 10.05
CA CYS A 265 0.40 -1.22 8.88
C CYS A 265 -0.42 -0.68 7.69
N ASN A 266 -1.68 -1.09 7.57
CA ASN A 266 -2.63 -0.58 6.58
C ASN A 266 -2.97 0.89 6.82
N ILE A 267 -3.30 1.28 8.06
CA ILE A 267 -3.48 2.71 8.43
C ILE A 267 -2.18 3.48 8.24
N GLY A 268 -1.07 2.81 8.49
CA GLY A 268 0.28 3.31 8.39
C GLY A 268 0.63 3.73 6.98
N VAL A 269 0.23 2.97 5.96
CA VAL A 269 0.44 3.35 4.55
C VAL A 269 -0.08 4.76 4.27
N TYR A 270 -1.32 5.05 4.67
CA TYR A 270 -1.91 6.38 4.51
C TYR A 270 -1.25 7.41 5.41
N THR A 271 -1.10 7.11 6.70
CA THR A 271 -0.55 8.05 7.68
C THR A 271 0.87 8.49 7.33
N VAL A 272 1.69 7.56 6.85
CA VAL A 272 3.08 7.80 6.45
C VAL A 272 3.13 8.56 5.13
N ALA A 273 2.30 8.24 4.14
CA ALA A 273 2.19 9.03 2.92
C ALA A 273 1.77 10.48 3.22
N LEU A 274 0.75 10.67 4.07
CA LEU A 274 0.32 12.00 4.54
C LEU A 274 1.46 12.72 5.28
N SER A 275 2.27 12.00 6.08
CA SER A 275 3.43 12.60 6.75
C SER A 275 4.46 13.15 5.76
N VAL A 276 4.64 12.49 4.62
CA VAL A 276 5.57 12.92 3.56
C VAL A 276 5.02 14.15 2.83
N PHE A 277 3.73 14.17 2.54
CA PHE A 277 3.10 15.27 1.79
C PHE A 277 2.89 16.53 2.64
N PHE A 278 2.38 16.39 3.86
CA PHE A 278 2.05 17.52 4.73
C PHE A 278 3.18 17.93 5.67
N LYS A 279 4.14 17.04 5.93
CA LYS A 279 5.37 17.33 6.69
C LYS A 279 5.13 17.92 8.08
N THR A 280 4.01 17.56 8.71
CA THR A 280 3.70 18.07 10.04
C THR A 280 4.43 17.26 11.10
N ARG A 281 4.81 17.96 12.17
CA ARG A 281 5.44 17.37 13.36
C ARG A 281 4.65 16.17 13.89
N THR A 282 3.33 16.31 13.99
CA THR A 282 2.43 15.28 14.49
C THR A 282 2.48 14.03 13.61
N LEU A 283 2.35 14.18 12.29
CA LEU A 283 2.36 13.03 11.38
C LEU A 283 3.72 12.33 11.39
N TYR A 284 4.84 13.06 11.46
CA TYR A 284 6.16 12.43 11.60
C TYR A 284 6.32 11.68 12.92
N SER A 285 5.79 12.19 14.03
CA SER A 285 5.79 11.46 15.30
C SER A 285 4.96 10.19 15.25
N ILE A 286 3.76 10.24 14.66
CA ILE A 286 2.91 9.07 14.52
C ILE A 286 3.57 8.04 13.60
N ALA A 287 4.07 8.46 12.43
CA ALA A 287 4.79 7.60 11.50
C ALA A 287 5.97 6.88 12.18
N PHE A 288 6.81 7.61 12.90
CA PHE A 288 8.01 7.03 13.49
C PHE A 288 7.73 6.14 14.70
N PHE A 289 6.89 6.59 15.64
CA PHE A 289 6.69 5.83 16.89
C PHE A 289 5.71 4.68 16.71
N VAL A 290 4.64 4.87 15.94
CA VAL A 290 3.58 3.87 15.78
C VAL A 290 3.86 2.96 14.59
N HIS A 291 4.00 3.56 13.40
CA HIS A 291 4.03 2.80 12.17
C HIS A 291 5.39 2.16 11.87
N ALA A 292 6.51 2.75 12.30
CA ALA A 292 7.81 2.09 12.21
C ALA A 292 7.91 0.90 13.17
N ALA A 293 7.40 1.05 14.40
CA ALA A 293 7.34 -0.02 15.39
C ALA A 293 6.42 -1.16 14.93
N GLY A 294 5.28 -0.81 14.34
CA GLY A 294 4.38 -1.78 13.75
C GLY A 294 4.96 -2.50 12.53
N ALA A 295 5.59 -1.77 11.61
CA ALA A 295 6.22 -2.39 10.44
C ALA A 295 7.33 -3.37 10.86
N ILE A 296 8.18 -3.02 11.84
CA ILE A 296 9.25 -3.90 12.28
C ILE A 296 8.71 -5.11 13.06
N SER A 297 7.63 -4.98 13.85
CA SER A 297 7.12 -6.09 14.64
C SER A 297 6.65 -7.25 13.76
N VAL A 298 6.03 -6.96 12.62
CA VAL A 298 5.53 -8.00 11.70
C VAL A 298 6.68 -8.72 10.99
N PHE A 299 7.84 -8.06 10.82
CA PHE A 299 9.05 -8.74 10.33
C PHE A 299 9.57 -9.81 11.29
N PHE A 300 9.26 -9.75 12.58
CA PHE A 300 9.67 -10.75 13.58
C PHE A 300 8.55 -11.73 13.95
N TYR A 301 7.28 -11.31 13.82
CA TYR A 301 6.10 -12.10 14.14
C TYR A 301 5.21 -12.26 12.90
N PHE A 302 5.66 -13.10 11.96
CA PHE A 302 4.83 -13.55 10.84
C PHE A 302 3.87 -14.65 11.34
N GLY A 303 2.85 -14.29 12.13
CA GLY A 303 1.84 -15.22 12.67
C GLY A 303 2.40 -16.51 13.31
N ARG A 304 1.53 -17.45 13.70
CA ARG A 304 1.89 -18.69 14.41
C ARG A 304 1.89 -19.88 13.43
N ASP A 305 2.83 -20.78 13.64
CA ASP A 305 3.22 -21.91 12.78
C ASP A 305 2.15 -23.01 12.56
N ASP A 306 1.02 -22.97 13.27
CA ASP A 306 -0.02 -24.01 13.20
C ASP A 306 -1.06 -23.77 12.09
N ILE A 307 -1.09 -22.59 11.47
CA ILE A 307 -2.13 -22.19 10.49
C ILE A 307 -1.57 -21.93 9.08
N SER A 308 -0.25 -21.88 8.88
CA SER A 308 0.28 -21.04 7.80
C SER A 308 1.25 -21.70 6.81
N ASN A 309 0.68 -22.12 5.68
CA ASN A 309 1.36 -22.13 4.39
C ASN A 309 1.37 -20.69 3.83
N TYR A 310 2.28 -19.80 4.29
CA TYR A 310 2.25 -18.37 3.92
C TYR A 310 2.50 -18.04 2.43
N GLY A 311 2.66 -19.06 1.60
CA GLY A 311 2.97 -18.94 0.18
C GLY A 311 4.42 -19.23 -0.15
N ILE A 312 4.76 -18.97 -1.40
CA ILE A 312 6.12 -19.09 -1.93
C ILE A 312 6.85 -17.76 -1.73
N ILE A 313 8.14 -17.78 -1.41
CA ILE A 313 8.96 -16.56 -1.21
C ILE A 313 8.92 -15.60 -2.42
N PHE A 314 8.81 -16.16 -3.63
CA PHE A 314 8.64 -15.42 -4.88
C PHE A 314 7.17 -15.28 -5.33
N GLY A 315 6.25 -15.83 -4.55
CA GLY A 315 4.82 -15.64 -4.74
C GLY A 315 4.41 -14.21 -4.41
N TYR A 316 3.34 -13.76 -5.05
CA TYR A 316 2.91 -12.37 -4.95
C TYR A 316 2.62 -11.92 -3.51
N SER A 317 2.04 -12.80 -2.66
CA SER A 317 1.69 -12.50 -1.26
C SER A 317 2.91 -12.10 -0.43
N ILE A 318 4.03 -12.83 -0.55
CA ILE A 318 5.26 -12.55 0.18
C ILE A 318 5.99 -11.35 -0.42
N LEU A 319 6.08 -11.26 -1.76
CA LEU A 319 6.71 -10.12 -2.42
C LEU A 319 5.98 -8.80 -2.10
N TYR A 320 4.64 -8.84 -2.08
CA TYR A 320 3.80 -7.72 -1.67
C TYR A 320 4.08 -7.31 -0.23
N PHE A 321 4.04 -8.28 0.69
CA PHE A 321 4.30 -8.04 2.10
C PHE A 321 5.65 -7.35 2.29
N LEU A 322 6.72 -7.95 1.73
CA LEU A 322 8.08 -7.44 1.85
C LEU A 322 8.21 -6.03 1.26
N THR A 323 7.71 -5.83 0.03
CA THR A 323 7.83 -4.55 -0.67
C THR A 323 7.12 -3.43 0.09
N THR A 324 5.87 -3.65 0.49
CA THR A 324 5.07 -2.63 1.18
C THR A 324 5.60 -2.32 2.57
N HIS A 325 6.00 -3.34 3.36
CA HIS A 325 6.49 -3.11 4.71
C HIS A 325 7.88 -2.50 4.74
N ILE A 326 8.77 -2.85 3.81
CA ILE A 326 10.07 -2.18 3.67
C ILE A 326 9.87 -0.70 3.33
N LEU A 327 9.04 -0.40 2.32
CA LEU A 327 8.76 0.99 1.93
C LEU A 327 8.10 1.78 3.07
N LEU A 328 7.11 1.18 3.75
CA LEU A 328 6.46 1.76 4.92
C LEU A 328 7.49 2.13 5.99
N PHE A 329 8.34 1.17 6.38
CA PHE A 329 9.36 1.39 7.40
C PHE A 329 10.36 2.47 6.99
N VAL A 330 10.88 2.41 5.76
CA VAL A 330 11.79 3.42 5.20
C VAL A 330 11.18 4.81 5.32
N LEU A 331 9.95 4.99 4.86
CA LEU A 331 9.28 6.29 4.91
C LEU A 331 9.01 6.78 6.34
N CYS A 332 8.80 5.88 7.31
CA CYS A 332 8.69 6.26 8.72
C CYS A 332 10.00 6.80 9.30
N VAL A 333 11.13 6.17 8.96
CA VAL A 333 12.41 6.47 9.62
C VAL A 333 13.27 7.50 8.88
N MET A 334 13.12 7.64 7.56
CA MET A 334 13.93 8.56 6.74
C MET A 334 13.83 10.04 7.14
N PRO A 335 12.64 10.63 7.38
CA PRO A 335 12.54 12.03 7.78
C PRO A 335 13.37 12.33 9.03
N THR A 336 13.39 11.40 9.97
CA THR A 336 14.13 11.49 11.22
C THR A 336 15.62 11.25 11.02
N SER A 337 16.00 10.18 10.32
CA SER A 337 17.40 9.77 10.14
C SER A 337 18.18 10.83 9.33
N LEU A 338 17.54 11.41 8.32
CA LEU A 338 18.07 12.50 7.50
C LEU A 338 18.11 13.85 8.22
N GLY A 339 17.49 13.94 9.41
CA GLY A 339 17.44 15.15 10.23
C GLY A 339 16.44 16.20 9.75
N MET A 340 15.48 15.81 8.91
CA MET A 340 14.34 16.67 8.52
C MET A 340 13.42 16.91 9.71
N TYR A 341 13.33 15.93 10.62
CA TYR A 341 12.59 16.05 11.86
C TYR A 341 13.44 15.60 13.06
N LYS A 342 13.29 16.28 14.20
CA LYS A 342 13.98 15.96 15.46
C LYS A 342 12.97 15.71 16.56
N PHE A 343 12.97 14.50 17.12
CA PHE A 343 12.07 14.13 18.20
C PHE A 343 12.47 14.75 19.53
N ARG A 344 11.45 15.07 20.33
CA ARG A 344 11.53 15.33 21.77
C ARG A 344 10.68 14.28 22.48
N MET A 345 11.02 13.90 23.72
CA MET A 345 10.26 12.88 24.47
C MET A 345 8.76 13.22 24.60
N ARG A 346 8.42 14.50 24.76
CA ARG A 346 7.02 14.96 24.76
C ARG A 346 6.24 14.64 23.48
N ASP A 347 6.94 14.43 22.36
CA ASP A 347 6.33 14.07 21.08
C ASP A 347 5.86 12.61 21.07
N CYS A 348 6.15 11.81 22.10
CA CYS A 348 5.63 10.45 22.26
C CYS A 348 4.16 10.43 22.73
N ILE A 349 3.68 11.52 23.36
CA ILE A 349 2.32 11.59 23.92
C ILE A 349 1.26 11.48 22.81
N THR A 350 1.42 12.23 21.71
CA THR A 350 0.45 12.18 20.60
C THR A 350 0.38 10.82 19.92
N PRO A 351 1.50 10.14 19.58
CA PRO A 351 1.53 8.75 19.16
C PRO A 351 0.83 7.78 20.13
N LEU A 352 1.04 7.93 21.44
CA LEU A 352 0.39 7.06 22.45
C LEU A 352 -1.13 7.21 22.46
N ILE A 353 -1.63 8.45 22.37
CA ILE A 353 -3.07 8.73 22.28
C ILE A 353 -3.64 8.22 20.95
N TYR A 354 -2.98 8.54 19.84
CA TYR A 354 -3.37 8.07 18.51
C TYR A 354 -3.46 6.54 18.50
N TYR A 355 -2.45 5.87 19.04
CA TYR A 355 -2.41 4.42 19.06
C TYR A 355 -3.54 3.82 19.90
N CYS A 356 -3.84 4.41 21.07
CA CYS A 356 -4.98 4.01 21.89
C CYS A 356 -6.29 4.10 21.09
N VAL A 357 -6.52 5.22 20.39
CA VAL A 357 -7.72 5.42 19.57
C VAL A 357 -7.78 4.39 18.45
N VAL A 358 -6.67 4.14 17.76
CA VAL A 358 -6.60 3.16 16.66
C VAL A 358 -6.93 1.75 17.15
N ILE A 359 -6.32 1.30 18.26
CA ILE A 359 -6.53 -0.05 18.77
C ILE A 359 -7.97 -0.27 19.22
N VAL A 360 -8.56 0.71 19.90
CA VAL A 360 -9.96 0.63 20.37
C VAL A 360 -10.89 0.61 19.17
N SER A 361 -10.67 1.51 18.20
CA SER A 361 -11.50 1.58 16.99
C SER A 361 -11.42 0.30 16.17
N ALA A 362 -10.21 -0.25 16.00
CA ALA A 362 -10.00 -1.51 15.28
C ALA A 362 -10.70 -2.67 16.01
N ALA A 363 -10.55 -2.80 17.33
CA ALA A 363 -11.22 -3.85 18.12
C ALA A 363 -12.75 -3.77 17.99
N VAL A 364 -13.33 -2.57 18.08
CA VAL A 364 -14.77 -2.37 17.95
C VAL A 364 -15.25 -2.67 16.53
N LEU A 365 -14.58 -2.10 15.51
CA LEU A 365 -14.96 -2.31 14.11
C LEU A 365 -14.84 -3.77 13.71
N SER A 366 -13.78 -4.45 14.13
CA SER A 366 -13.62 -5.88 13.91
C SER A 366 -14.75 -6.68 14.55
N ALA A 367 -15.12 -6.39 15.80
CA ALA A 367 -16.24 -7.08 16.44
C ALA A 367 -17.58 -6.81 15.76
N VAL A 368 -17.79 -5.60 15.21
CA VAL A 368 -18.98 -5.27 14.40
C VAL A 368 -18.99 -6.07 13.08
N VAL A 369 -17.86 -6.17 12.38
CA VAL A 369 -17.75 -6.96 11.14
C VAL A 369 -18.02 -8.43 11.41
N THR A 370 -17.41 -9.00 12.45
CA THR A 370 -17.66 -10.38 12.89
C THR A 370 -19.13 -10.60 13.23
N SER A 371 -19.74 -9.66 13.97
CA SER A 371 -21.15 -9.75 14.33
C SER A 371 -22.07 -9.66 13.10
N ALA A 372 -21.68 -8.87 12.09
CA ALA A 372 -22.39 -8.74 10.83
C ALA A 372 -22.29 -10.02 9.99
N SER A 373 -21.10 -10.62 9.90
CA SER A 373 -20.88 -11.83 9.09
C SER A 373 -21.70 -13.02 9.59
N MET A 374 -22.01 -13.09 10.90
CA MET A 374 -22.94 -14.08 11.46
C MET A 374 -24.38 -13.99 10.93
N GLY A 375 -24.72 -12.94 10.18
CA GLY A 375 -26.04 -12.76 9.55
C GLY A 375 -26.05 -12.88 8.03
N TRP A 376 -24.89 -13.07 7.40
CA TRP A 376 -24.81 -13.17 5.93
C TRP A 376 -25.22 -14.56 5.46
N HIS A 377 -25.90 -14.59 4.32
CA HIS A 377 -26.43 -15.80 3.71
C HIS A 377 -26.46 -15.68 2.18
N THR A 378 -26.43 -16.81 1.48
CA THR A 378 -26.61 -16.89 0.03
C THR A 378 -28.03 -16.50 -0.38
N ALA A 379 -28.27 -16.33 -1.68
CA ALA A 379 -29.63 -16.06 -2.19
C ALA A 379 -30.63 -17.17 -1.80
N ASP A 380 -30.14 -18.40 -1.63
CA ASP A 380 -30.91 -19.57 -1.21
C ASP A 380 -31.06 -19.69 0.32
N GLY A 381 -30.45 -18.78 1.09
CA GLY A 381 -30.61 -18.69 2.55
C GLY A 381 -29.60 -19.49 3.36
N GLU A 382 -28.51 -19.97 2.76
CA GLU A 382 -27.45 -20.69 3.47
C GLU A 382 -26.48 -19.71 4.14
N TYR A 383 -26.26 -19.87 5.44
CA TYR A 383 -25.38 -19.00 6.23
C TYR A 383 -23.93 -19.47 6.18
N LEU A 384 -23.00 -18.54 6.46
CA LEU A 384 -21.59 -18.87 6.64
C LEU A 384 -21.39 -19.94 7.74
N PRO A 385 -20.60 -21.00 7.47
CA PRO A 385 -20.20 -21.96 8.49
C PRO A 385 -19.52 -21.29 9.69
N SER A 386 -19.69 -21.86 10.90
CA SER A 386 -19.18 -21.26 12.13
C SER A 386 -17.65 -21.13 12.18
N ASP A 387 -16.95 -22.03 11.49
CA ASP A 387 -15.50 -22.08 11.31
C ASP A 387 -14.99 -21.15 10.19
N GLU A 388 -15.89 -20.62 9.36
CA GLU A 388 -15.60 -19.69 8.27
C GLU A 388 -16.10 -18.26 8.57
N LEU A 389 -16.63 -18.03 9.79
CA LEU A 389 -17.00 -16.70 10.25
C LEU A 389 -15.78 -15.77 10.28
N LEU A 390 -16.00 -14.52 9.88
CA LEU A 390 -14.95 -13.50 9.93
C LEU A 390 -14.63 -13.14 11.37
N LEU A 391 -13.57 -13.72 11.93
CA LEU A 391 -13.15 -13.40 13.29
C LEU A 391 -12.49 -12.02 13.38
N PRO A 392 -12.59 -11.35 14.55
CA PRO A 392 -12.11 -9.99 14.69
C PRO A 392 -10.59 -9.92 14.66
N ASN A 393 -10.11 -8.78 14.19
CA ASN A 393 -8.70 -8.55 13.94
C ASN A 393 -8.18 -7.39 14.80
N TYR A 394 -7.39 -7.70 15.82
CA TYR A 394 -6.97 -6.71 16.82
C TYR A 394 -5.74 -5.92 16.38
N ALA A 395 -5.91 -5.05 15.38
CA ALA A 395 -4.96 -4.03 14.91
C ALA A 395 -3.53 -4.47 14.51
N PHE A 396 -3.16 -5.71 14.73
CA PHE A 396 -1.82 -6.23 14.49
C PHE A 396 -1.78 -7.71 14.20
N THR A 397 -2.73 -8.50 14.73
CA THR A 397 -2.82 -9.93 14.47
C THR A 397 -4.23 -10.47 14.64
N GLN A 398 -4.52 -11.52 13.88
CA GLN A 398 -5.57 -12.51 14.16
C GLN A 398 -5.24 -13.41 15.37
N ILE A 399 -4.08 -13.22 15.99
CA ILE A 399 -3.40 -14.16 16.89
C ILE A 399 -2.83 -13.43 18.11
N ASN A 400 -3.12 -13.91 19.31
CA ASN A 400 -2.49 -13.43 20.52
C ASN A 400 -0.95 -13.50 20.44
N HIS A 401 -0.27 -12.34 20.38
CA HIS A 401 1.19 -12.25 20.33
C HIS A 401 1.88 -12.67 21.65
N LEU A 402 1.11 -12.79 22.73
CA LEU A 402 1.65 -13.13 24.02
C LEU A 402 2.01 -14.62 24.03
N PRO A 403 3.13 -15.02 24.64
CA PRO A 403 3.57 -16.42 24.70
C PRO A 403 2.69 -17.29 25.61
N PHE A 404 1.49 -16.81 25.96
CA PHE A 404 0.53 -17.45 26.84
C PHE A 404 -0.89 -17.08 26.38
N GLU A 405 -1.84 -17.99 26.56
CA GLU A 405 -3.25 -17.71 26.35
C GLU A 405 -3.72 -16.65 27.34
N VAL A 406 -4.35 -15.57 26.85
CA VAL A 406 -4.91 -14.54 27.73
C VAL A 406 -6.17 -15.08 28.39
N PRO A 407 -6.23 -15.13 29.72
CA PRO A 407 -7.42 -15.57 30.43
C PRO A 407 -8.63 -14.75 30.04
N ASP A 408 -9.75 -15.44 29.90
CA ASP A 408 -10.99 -14.85 29.42
C ASP A 408 -11.81 -14.20 30.55
N VAL A 409 -11.17 -13.30 31.29
CA VAL A 409 -11.67 -12.77 32.57
C VAL A 409 -12.37 -11.42 32.46
N TRP A 410 -12.13 -10.67 31.38
CA TRP A 410 -12.74 -9.36 31.16
C TRP A 410 -13.16 -9.18 29.71
N LYS A 411 -14.48 -9.23 29.49
CA LYS A 411 -15.11 -9.08 28.18
C LYS A 411 -16.03 -7.87 28.11
N VAL A 412 -16.18 -7.34 26.91
CA VAL A 412 -17.29 -6.45 26.55
C VAL A 412 -17.91 -6.98 25.26
N THR A 413 -19.21 -7.22 25.28
CA THR A 413 -19.95 -7.64 24.10
C THR A 413 -20.21 -6.43 23.19
N VAL A 414 -19.75 -6.52 21.95
CA VAL A 414 -20.05 -5.57 20.88
C VAL A 414 -21.01 -6.29 19.92
N TRP A 415 -22.28 -5.90 19.97
CA TRP A 415 -23.38 -6.52 19.23
C TRP A 415 -23.54 -8.03 19.47
N ARG A 416 -22.87 -8.89 18.68
CA ARG A 416 -22.93 -10.37 18.81
C ARG A 416 -21.58 -11.01 19.17
N TYR A 417 -20.53 -10.21 19.32
CA TYR A 417 -19.18 -10.71 19.56
C TYR A 417 -18.57 -10.20 20.87
N ASP A 418 -17.89 -11.08 21.60
CA ASP A 418 -17.23 -10.77 22.86
C ASP A 418 -15.77 -10.34 22.67
N VAL A 419 -15.48 -9.08 22.98
CA VAL A 419 -14.11 -8.55 22.92
C VAL A 419 -13.40 -8.76 24.26
N ASN A 420 -12.25 -9.44 24.24
CA ASN A 420 -11.38 -9.60 25.41
C ASN A 420 -10.61 -8.28 25.69
N ILE A 421 -11.05 -7.53 26.70
CA ILE A 421 -10.49 -6.22 27.03
C ILE A 421 -9.10 -6.34 27.65
N LEU A 422 -8.84 -7.40 28.43
CA LEU A 422 -7.52 -7.64 29.00
C LEU A 422 -6.47 -7.81 27.88
N TYR A 423 -6.82 -8.55 26.82
CA TYR A 423 -5.97 -8.70 25.65
C TYR A 423 -5.67 -7.36 24.98
N VAL A 424 -6.69 -6.53 24.75
CA VAL A 424 -6.54 -5.19 24.14
C VAL A 424 -5.61 -4.28 24.96
N VAL A 425 -5.74 -4.31 26.30
CA VAL A 425 -4.88 -3.53 27.20
C VAL A 425 -3.43 -4.03 27.17
N LEU A 426 -3.21 -5.34 27.23
CA LEU A 426 -1.86 -5.92 27.16
C LEU A 426 -1.18 -5.60 25.84
N LEU A 427 -1.93 -5.67 24.73
CA LEU A 427 -1.45 -5.29 23.40
C LEU A 427 -1.03 -3.80 23.37
N TYR A 428 -1.86 -2.91 23.93
CA TYR A 428 -1.52 -1.49 24.03
C TYR A 428 -0.22 -1.26 24.81
N LEU A 429 -0.07 -1.90 25.97
CA LEU A 429 1.12 -1.76 26.83
C LEU A 429 2.38 -2.30 26.14
N PHE A 430 2.28 -3.45 25.47
CA PHE A 430 3.38 -4.03 24.70
C PHE A 430 3.89 -3.04 23.64
N TYR A 431 3.01 -2.48 22.82
CA TYR A 431 3.41 -1.52 21.80
C TYR A 431 3.88 -0.18 22.37
N ALA A 432 3.24 0.31 23.44
CA ALA A 432 3.73 1.50 24.14
C ALA A 432 5.18 1.30 24.62
N SER A 433 5.55 0.09 25.08
CA SER A 433 6.93 -0.25 25.44
C SER A 433 7.88 -0.19 24.23
N MET A 434 7.45 -0.63 23.05
CA MET A 434 8.21 -0.51 21.81
C MET A 434 8.48 0.95 21.43
N PHE A 435 7.54 1.87 21.70
CA PHE A 435 7.74 3.29 21.41
C PHE A 435 8.92 3.87 22.21
N PHE A 436 9.04 3.46 23.48
CA PHE A 436 10.18 3.85 24.32
C PHE A 436 11.49 3.19 23.87
N ALA A 437 11.45 1.94 23.40
CA ALA A 437 12.61 1.29 22.79
C ALA A 437 13.08 2.06 21.53
N PHE A 438 12.15 2.46 20.66
CA PHE A 438 12.44 3.29 19.48
C PHE A 438 12.98 4.67 19.84
N ALA A 439 12.46 5.30 20.89
CA ALA A 439 13.02 6.55 21.42
C ALA A 439 14.47 6.36 21.88
N GLY A 440 14.77 5.26 22.59
CA GLY A 440 16.11 4.89 22.99
C GLY A 440 17.05 4.70 21.79
N LEU A 441 16.62 3.94 20.79
CA LEU A 441 17.36 3.71 19.54
C LEU A 441 17.63 5.02 18.78
N TYR A 442 16.65 5.92 18.71
CA TYR A 442 16.82 7.23 18.10
C TYR A 442 17.90 8.06 18.80
N HIS A 443 17.88 8.11 20.13
CA HIS A 443 18.88 8.85 20.89
C HIS A 443 20.28 8.21 20.80
N ALA A 444 20.37 6.89 20.77
CA ALA A 444 21.61 6.17 20.50
C ALA A 444 22.17 6.50 19.11
N TRP A 445 21.34 6.50 18.07
CA TRP A 445 21.72 6.89 16.71
C TRP A 445 22.25 8.32 16.65
N LEU A 446 21.58 9.27 17.30
CA LEU A 446 22.05 10.66 17.37
C LEU A 446 23.42 10.77 18.05
N ALA A 447 23.66 10.00 19.11
CA ALA A 447 24.94 9.99 19.81
C ALA A 447 26.07 9.47 18.91
N VAL A 448 25.84 8.36 18.20
CA VAL A 448 26.79 7.80 17.22
C VAL A 448 27.07 8.80 16.11
N ARG A 449 26.03 9.41 15.52
CA ARG A 449 26.17 10.40 14.44
C ARG A 449 27.00 11.61 14.88
N ARG A 450 26.77 12.13 16.10
CA ARG A 450 27.56 13.25 16.65
C ARG A 450 29.04 12.86 16.82
N LYS A 451 29.31 11.65 17.30
CA LYS A 451 30.68 11.13 17.47
C LYS A 451 31.41 11.00 16.13
N LEU A 452 30.73 10.50 15.10
CA LEU A 452 31.29 10.39 13.75
C LEU A 452 31.57 11.77 13.13
N ALA A 453 30.63 12.71 13.24
CA ALA A 453 30.81 14.07 12.71
C ALA A 453 32.01 14.81 13.35
N ARG A 454 32.25 14.59 14.66
CA ARG A 454 33.41 15.14 15.39
C ARG A 454 34.75 14.48 15.03
N ARG A 455 34.75 13.31 14.39
CA ARG A 455 35.98 12.64 13.93
C ARG A 455 36.37 13.03 12.50
N SER A 456 35.41 13.53 11.73
CA SER A 456 35.57 13.98 10.35
C SER A 456 35.79 15.49 10.20
N ALA A 457 35.67 16.23 11.29
CA ALA A 457 36.04 17.64 11.43
C ALA A 457 37.33 17.69 12.25
#